data_AF-A0A3S2AS17-F1
#
_entry.id   AF-A0A3S2AS17-F1
#
_cell.length_a   1.000
_cell.length_b   1.000
_cell.length_c   1.000
_cell.angle_alpha   90.00
_cell.angle_beta   90.00
_cell.angle_gamma   90.00
#
_symmetry.space_group_name_H-M   'P 1'
#
loop_
_entity.id
_entity.type
_entity.pdbx_description
1 polymer ?
#
loop_
_entity_poly.entity_id
_entity_poly.type
_entity_poly.pdbx_seq_one_letter_code
_entity_poly.pdbx_strand_id
1 'polypeptide(L)'
;MTVQRPANTVRATITPRNNSVYTSVDFDREGKQIGFFHVPQSPHDDAWGTVRVPLAVIKNGDGPTVLIEGGNHGDEYEGPIALGELLREIDPRDIAGRIIAIPAINIRAVEAGTRTSPVDGLNFNRSFPGDFNGTLTSQIAAYVHDILFPKADYFLDLHSGGSSLMILPSAIIEPSPTAQGHRKNIKATLAFGAPTVVMVDNLGETRTSTASANHQGLIVIGSEMA
;
A
#
# COMPACT_ATOMS: atom_id res chain seq x y z
N MET A 1 -6.39 -20.13 9.84
CA MET A 1 -7.52 -19.89 8.90
C MET A 1 -6.91 -19.70 7.53
N THR A 2 -7.02 -20.68 6.63
CA THR A 2 -6.31 -20.70 5.34
C THR A 2 -6.95 -19.71 4.37
N VAL A 3 -6.24 -18.66 3.96
CA VAL A 3 -6.71 -17.70 2.95
C VAL A 3 -6.65 -18.38 1.59
N GLN A 4 -7.77 -18.90 1.11
CA GLN A 4 -7.88 -19.43 -0.24
C GLN A 4 -7.90 -18.30 -1.27
N ARG A 5 -7.21 -18.50 -2.40
CA ARG A 5 -7.24 -17.60 -3.55
C ARG A 5 -8.71 -17.40 -3.98
N PRO A 6 -9.22 -16.15 -4.06
CA PRO A 6 -10.59 -15.91 -4.51
C PRO A 6 -10.79 -16.51 -5.91
N ALA A 7 -11.94 -17.15 -6.15
CA ALA A 7 -12.31 -17.63 -7.49
C ALA A 7 -12.22 -16.50 -8.53
N ASN A 8 -11.61 -16.81 -9.68
CA ASN A 8 -11.28 -15.91 -10.79
C ASN A 8 -12.42 -14.97 -11.22
N THR A 9 -12.51 -13.80 -10.60
CA THR A 9 -12.92 -12.58 -11.31
C THR A 9 -11.68 -12.10 -12.07
N VAL A 10 -11.69 -12.22 -13.40
CA VAL A 10 -10.66 -11.68 -14.27
C VAL A 10 -10.60 -10.17 -14.02
N ARG A 11 -9.57 -9.70 -13.32
CA ARG A 11 -9.33 -8.27 -13.14
C ARG A 11 -8.91 -7.68 -14.47
N ALA A 12 -9.28 -6.43 -14.72
CA ALA A 12 -8.80 -5.74 -15.91
C ALA A 12 -7.27 -5.70 -15.89
N THR A 13 -6.64 -6.15 -16.97
CA THR A 13 -5.19 -6.05 -17.12
C THR A 13 -4.83 -4.59 -17.29
N ILE A 14 -4.05 -4.04 -16.36
CA ILE A 14 -3.49 -2.70 -16.48
C ILE A 14 -2.15 -2.82 -17.19
N THR A 15 -2.04 -2.17 -18.35
CA THR A 15 -0.75 -1.99 -19.01
C THR A 15 -0.05 -0.82 -18.33
N PRO A 16 1.16 -1.01 -17.76
CA PRO A 16 1.89 0.08 -17.14
C PRO A 16 2.11 1.24 -18.09
N ARG A 17 1.82 2.47 -17.64
CA ARG A 17 2.22 3.69 -18.35
C ARG A 17 3.75 3.78 -18.40
N ASN A 18 4.28 4.43 -19.44
CA ASN A 18 5.71 4.67 -19.58
C ASN A 18 6.25 5.42 -18.36
N ASN A 19 7.34 4.93 -17.77
CA ASN A 19 7.88 5.48 -16.53
C ASN A 19 9.38 5.20 -16.38
N SER A 20 10.00 5.94 -15.46
CA SER A 20 11.42 5.83 -15.11
C SER A 20 11.65 5.21 -13.73
N VAL A 21 10.60 4.71 -13.07
CA VAL A 21 10.70 4.09 -11.74
C VAL A 21 11.23 2.67 -11.89
N TYR A 22 12.20 2.28 -11.07
CA TYR A 22 12.85 0.98 -11.18
C TYR A 22 13.15 0.33 -9.83
N THR A 23 13.27 -0.99 -9.81
CA THR A 23 13.69 -1.76 -8.64
C THR A 23 14.53 -2.96 -9.07
N SER A 24 15.47 -3.36 -8.23
CA SER A 24 16.20 -4.62 -8.37
C SER A 24 15.52 -5.79 -7.64
N VAL A 25 14.39 -5.54 -6.96
CA VAL A 25 13.61 -6.57 -6.28
C VAL A 25 12.85 -7.38 -7.32
N ASP A 26 13.06 -8.70 -7.29
CA ASP A 26 12.34 -9.64 -8.16
C ASP A 26 11.06 -10.08 -7.43
N PHE A 27 9.88 -9.69 -7.90
CA PHE A 27 8.63 -10.01 -7.23
C PHE A 27 8.29 -11.52 -7.23
N ASP A 28 8.89 -12.32 -8.11
CA ASP A 28 8.53 -13.73 -8.32
C ASP A 28 9.56 -14.70 -7.71
N ARG A 29 10.73 -14.22 -7.32
CA ARG A 29 11.75 -15.03 -6.64
C ARG A 29 11.32 -15.42 -5.22
N GLU A 30 11.42 -16.72 -4.95
CA GLU A 30 11.18 -17.35 -3.64
C GLU A 30 12.15 -16.84 -2.56
N GLY A 31 11.72 -16.93 -1.30
CA GLY A 31 12.46 -16.45 -0.14
C GLY A 31 12.11 -15.00 0.22
N LYS A 32 13.05 -14.31 0.86
CA LYS A 32 12.89 -12.93 1.36
C LYS A 32 13.87 -11.99 0.67
N GLN A 33 13.35 -10.84 0.26
CA GLN A 33 14.12 -9.78 -0.39
C GLN A 33 13.77 -8.47 0.30
N ILE A 34 14.78 -7.69 0.65
CA ILE A 34 14.63 -6.34 1.20
C ILE A 34 15.46 -5.43 0.30
N GLY A 35 14.84 -4.35 -0.17
CA GLY A 35 15.45 -3.40 -1.08
C GLY A 35 14.60 -2.14 -1.19
N PHE A 36 14.60 -1.56 -2.38
CA PHE A 36 13.90 -0.31 -2.67
C PHE A 36 13.34 -0.34 -4.08
N PHE A 37 12.28 0.42 -4.32
CA PHE A 37 12.05 0.99 -5.65
C PHE A 37 12.54 2.45 -5.66
N HIS A 38 13.00 2.89 -6.82
CA HIS A 38 13.72 4.15 -7.01
C HIS A 38 12.88 5.04 -7.91
N VAL A 39 12.51 6.21 -7.40
CA VAL A 39 11.82 7.25 -8.16
C VAL A 39 12.84 8.34 -8.48
N PRO A 40 13.22 8.54 -9.76
CA PRO A 40 14.13 9.62 -10.14
C PRO A 40 13.61 10.99 -9.69
N GLN A 41 14.48 11.76 -9.04
CA GLN A 41 14.18 13.11 -8.58
C GLN A 41 15.40 13.99 -8.82
N SER A 42 15.22 15.11 -9.55
CA SER A 42 16.29 16.03 -9.92
C SER A 42 16.13 17.41 -9.24
N PRO A 43 16.25 17.51 -7.90
CA PRO A 43 16.29 18.81 -7.22
C PRO A 43 17.60 19.57 -7.48
N HIS A 44 17.66 20.85 -7.07
CA HIS A 44 18.85 21.69 -7.23
C HIS A 44 20.11 21.07 -6.63
N ASP A 45 19.99 20.46 -5.45
CA ASP A 45 21.11 19.91 -4.68
C ASP A 45 21.48 18.46 -5.05
N ASP A 46 20.73 17.81 -5.96
CA ASP A 46 21.00 16.44 -6.41
C ASP A 46 20.45 16.21 -7.84
N ALA A 47 21.17 16.70 -8.84
CA ALA A 47 20.70 16.74 -10.24
C ALA A 47 20.36 15.37 -10.87
N TRP A 48 20.89 14.26 -10.33
CA TRP A 48 20.61 12.90 -10.81
C TRP A 48 20.15 11.97 -9.69
N GLY A 49 19.56 12.56 -8.66
CA GLY A 49 19.11 11.87 -7.47
C GLY A 49 18.00 10.85 -7.72
N THR A 50 17.85 9.96 -6.75
CA THR A 50 16.68 9.08 -6.66
C THR A 50 16.15 9.05 -5.25
N VAL A 51 14.83 9.10 -5.13
CA VAL A 51 14.14 8.79 -3.87
C VAL A 51 13.97 7.28 -3.80
N ARG A 52 14.49 6.70 -2.73
CA ARG A 52 14.43 5.26 -2.48
C ARG A 52 13.29 4.97 -1.52
N VAL A 53 12.26 4.30 -2.00
CA VAL A 53 11.12 3.88 -1.17
C VAL A 53 11.35 2.42 -0.75
N PRO A 54 11.36 2.11 0.56
CA PRO A 54 11.68 0.78 1.06
C PRO A 54 10.65 -0.24 0.61
N LEU A 55 11.11 -1.38 0.12
CA LEU A 55 10.28 -2.45 -0.43
C LEU A 55 10.83 -3.80 0.02
N ALA A 56 9.96 -4.67 0.50
CA ALA A 56 10.27 -6.06 0.75
C ALA A 56 9.30 -7.00 0.04
N VAL A 57 9.82 -8.13 -0.44
CA VAL A 57 9.04 -9.23 -1.01
C VAL A 57 9.40 -10.51 -0.28
N ILE A 58 8.39 -11.19 0.23
CA ILE A 58 8.50 -12.51 0.85
C ILE A 58 7.60 -13.43 0.05
N LYS A 59 8.16 -14.49 -0.52
CA LYS A 59 7.41 -15.45 -1.32
C LYS A 59 7.80 -16.88 -0.94
N ASN A 60 6.80 -17.73 -0.74
CA ASN A 60 6.99 -19.15 -0.54
C ASN A 60 5.80 -19.92 -1.12
N GLY A 61 6.06 -20.73 -2.15
CA GLY A 61 5.05 -21.58 -2.78
C GLY A 61 3.87 -20.83 -3.42
N ASP A 62 2.74 -21.52 -3.52
CA ASP A 62 1.51 -21.02 -4.15
C ASP A 62 0.53 -20.45 -3.12
N GLY A 63 -0.08 -19.32 -3.44
CA GLY A 63 -1.05 -18.66 -2.58
C GLY A 63 -1.38 -17.25 -3.06
N PRO A 64 -2.24 -16.52 -2.31
CA PRO A 64 -2.56 -15.13 -2.63
C PRO A 64 -1.34 -14.22 -2.47
N THR A 65 -1.35 -13.08 -3.16
CA THR A 65 -0.42 -11.98 -2.84
C THR A 65 -1.09 -10.95 -1.94
N VAL A 66 -0.44 -10.54 -0.86
CA VAL A 66 -0.88 -9.44 0.00
C VAL A 66 0.09 -8.27 -0.16
N LEU A 67 -0.40 -7.11 -0.57
CA LEU A 67 0.33 -5.85 -0.51
C LEU A 67 -0.01 -5.15 0.81
N ILE A 68 0.98 -4.72 1.56
CA ILE A 68 0.79 -3.99 2.81
C ILE A 68 1.66 -2.74 2.77
N GLU A 69 1.05 -1.59 3.02
CA GLU A 69 1.79 -0.33 3.14
C GLU A 69 1.52 0.37 4.47
N GLY A 70 2.51 1.15 4.89
CA GLY A 70 2.44 2.10 5.98
C GLY A 70 3.17 3.38 5.59
N GLY A 71 2.98 4.44 6.37
CA GLY A 71 3.61 5.74 6.09
C GLY A 71 3.06 6.40 4.83
N ASN A 72 1.76 6.21 4.56
CA ASN A 72 1.01 6.96 3.54
C ASN A 72 1.01 8.46 3.89
N HIS A 73 0.73 8.74 5.15
CA HIS A 73 1.04 10.01 5.81
C HIS A 73 2.24 9.80 6.72
N GLY A 74 3.10 10.82 6.81
CA GLY A 74 4.39 10.69 7.49
C GLY A 74 4.35 10.78 9.00
N ASP A 75 3.25 11.29 9.56
CA ASP A 75 3.02 11.45 10.99
C ASP A 75 2.20 10.31 11.61
N GLU A 76 2.07 9.18 10.90
CA GLU A 76 1.35 7.97 11.32
C GLU A 76 2.35 6.80 11.42
N TYR A 77 2.65 6.35 12.65
CA TYR A 77 3.89 5.60 12.95
C TYR A 77 3.68 4.10 13.14
N GLU A 78 2.48 3.71 13.55
CA GLU A 78 2.10 2.36 13.96
C GLU A 78 2.26 1.36 12.80
N GLY A 79 1.81 1.74 11.60
CA GLY A 79 1.98 0.97 10.37
C GLY A 79 3.45 0.71 10.01
N PRO A 80 4.28 1.76 9.84
CA PRO A 80 5.72 1.63 9.64
C PRO A 80 6.43 0.74 10.67
N ILE A 81 6.10 0.90 11.97
CA ILE A 81 6.69 0.11 13.06
C ILE A 81 6.28 -1.37 12.94
N ALA A 82 4.98 -1.65 12.83
CA ALA A 82 4.46 -3.01 12.71
C ALA A 82 5.04 -3.75 11.49
N LEU A 83 5.19 -3.04 10.36
CA LEU A 83 5.83 -3.60 9.17
C LEU A 83 7.33 -3.83 9.36
N GLY A 84 8.02 -2.93 10.06
CA GLY A 84 9.42 -3.13 10.44
C GLY A 84 9.62 -4.39 11.29
N GLU A 85 8.75 -4.62 12.27
CA GLU A 85 8.77 -5.82 13.12
C GLU A 85 8.45 -7.09 12.32
N LEU A 86 7.37 -7.07 11.53
CA LEU A 86 7.00 -8.17 10.64
C LEU A 86 8.17 -8.54 9.73
N LEU A 87 8.82 -7.55 9.11
CA LEU A 87 9.94 -7.76 8.21
C LEU A 87 11.20 -8.23 8.93
N ARG A 88 11.35 -8.03 10.23
CA ARG A 88 12.47 -8.58 10.99
C ARG A 88 12.22 -10.04 11.37
N GLU A 89 10.97 -10.40 11.65
CA GLU A 89 10.63 -11.69 12.27
C GLU A 89 10.12 -12.73 11.28
N ILE A 90 9.48 -12.33 10.18
CA ILE A 90 8.85 -13.28 9.25
C ILE A 90 9.89 -14.17 8.57
N ASP A 91 9.67 -15.48 8.67
CA ASP A 91 10.36 -16.50 7.90
C ASP A 91 9.53 -16.84 6.64
N PRO A 92 10.12 -16.84 5.43
CA PRO A 92 9.41 -17.25 4.22
C PRO A 92 8.69 -18.59 4.35
N ARG A 93 9.23 -19.53 5.14
CA ARG A 93 8.67 -20.88 5.30
C ARG A 93 7.30 -20.87 6.01
N ASP A 94 6.97 -19.79 6.71
CA ASP A 94 5.70 -19.66 7.45
C ASP A 94 4.55 -19.15 6.58
N ILE A 95 4.81 -18.77 5.32
CA ILE A 95 3.78 -18.29 4.39
C ILE A 95 3.56 -19.25 3.23
N ALA A 96 2.38 -19.16 2.62
CA ALA A 96 2.05 -19.77 1.34
C ALA A 96 1.47 -18.69 0.41
N GLY A 97 2.20 -18.35 -0.64
CA GLY A 97 1.92 -17.19 -1.49
C GLY A 97 2.98 -16.12 -1.37
N ARG A 98 2.57 -14.84 -1.36
CA ARG A 98 3.50 -13.70 -1.38
C ARG A 98 3.02 -12.54 -0.52
N ILE A 99 3.96 -11.89 0.14
CA ILE A 99 3.77 -10.61 0.82
C ILE A 99 4.68 -9.58 0.14
N ILE A 100 4.10 -8.44 -0.25
CA ILE A 100 4.81 -7.25 -0.69
C ILE A 100 4.59 -6.20 0.41
N ALA A 101 5.66 -5.72 1.05
CA ALA A 101 5.56 -4.82 2.19
C ALA A 101 6.33 -3.52 1.94
N ILE A 102 5.71 -2.39 2.25
CA ILE A 102 6.25 -1.04 2.07
C ILE A 102 6.05 -0.26 3.37
N PRO A 103 7.05 -0.25 4.27
CA PRO A 103 6.89 0.38 5.58
C PRO A 103 6.79 1.91 5.53
N ALA A 104 7.21 2.55 4.44
CA ALA A 104 7.17 4.01 4.31
C ALA A 104 6.93 4.42 2.85
N ILE A 105 5.67 4.31 2.38
CA ILE A 105 5.33 4.57 0.97
C ILE A 105 5.56 6.03 0.58
N ASN A 106 5.16 6.98 1.43
CA ASN A 106 5.40 8.40 1.23
C ASN A 106 6.65 8.84 1.99
N ILE A 107 7.81 8.29 1.59
CA ILE A 107 9.06 8.38 2.37
C ILE A 107 9.46 9.80 2.78
N ARG A 108 9.23 10.81 1.92
CA ARG A 108 9.57 12.21 2.25
C ARG A 108 8.65 12.81 3.30
N ALA A 109 7.38 12.40 3.33
CA ALA A 109 6.47 12.77 4.40
C ALA A 109 6.89 12.08 5.70
N VAL A 110 7.23 10.79 5.65
CA VAL A 110 7.70 9.99 6.81
C VAL A 110 8.97 10.59 7.41
N GLU A 111 9.97 10.92 6.59
CA GLU A 111 11.21 11.59 7.04
C GLU A 111 10.93 12.94 7.71
N ALA A 112 9.90 13.66 7.27
CA ALA A 112 9.52 14.95 7.81
C ALA A 112 8.56 14.88 9.00
N GLY A 113 7.95 13.71 9.29
CA GLY A 113 6.90 13.57 10.29
C GLY A 113 5.68 14.45 9.97
N THR A 114 5.30 14.54 8.69
CA THR A 114 4.18 15.39 8.24
C THR A 114 3.17 14.60 7.43
N ARG A 115 1.90 15.03 7.46
CA ARG A 115 0.83 14.39 6.69
C ARG A 115 1.08 14.39 5.18
N THR A 116 1.64 15.48 4.66
CA THR A 116 1.92 15.67 3.23
C THR A 116 3.41 15.66 2.97
N SER A 117 3.78 15.36 1.72
CA SER A 117 5.19 15.40 1.30
C SER A 117 5.70 16.84 1.29
N PRO A 118 6.84 17.15 1.92
CA PRO A 118 7.42 18.51 1.88
C PRO A 118 8.00 18.86 0.51
N VAL A 119 8.18 17.87 -0.39
CA VAL A 119 8.75 18.09 -1.72
C VAL A 119 7.77 18.77 -2.67
N ASP A 120 6.50 18.36 -2.63
CA ASP A 120 5.46 18.82 -3.55
C ASP A 120 4.16 19.26 -2.86
N GLY A 121 4.09 19.17 -1.54
CA GLY A 121 2.94 19.55 -0.74
C GLY A 121 1.74 18.60 -0.87
N LEU A 122 1.87 17.51 -1.64
CA LEU A 122 0.74 16.64 -1.94
C LEU A 122 0.43 15.67 -0.81
N ASN A 123 -0.86 15.39 -0.65
CA ASN A 123 -1.35 14.27 0.14
C ASN A 123 -1.36 13.02 -0.75
N PHE A 124 -0.60 11.99 -0.36
CA PHE A 124 -0.50 10.75 -1.13
C PHE A 124 -1.86 10.07 -1.30
N ASN A 125 -2.66 10.03 -0.23
CA ASN A 125 -4.03 9.52 -0.23
C ASN A 125 -5.05 10.41 -0.97
N ARG A 126 -4.61 11.39 -1.76
CA ARG A 126 -5.42 12.18 -2.71
C ARG A 126 -4.80 12.21 -4.11
N SER A 127 -3.75 11.42 -4.33
CA SER A 127 -2.91 11.46 -5.52
C SER A 127 -3.16 10.31 -6.48
N PHE A 128 -3.99 9.31 -6.14
CA PHE A 128 -4.29 8.19 -7.05
C PHE A 128 -5.19 8.65 -8.21
N PRO A 129 -5.03 8.09 -9.44
CA PRO A 129 -4.12 6.99 -9.84
C PRO A 129 -2.67 7.44 -10.13
N GLY A 130 -2.31 8.67 -9.78
CA GLY A 130 -0.98 9.24 -9.98
C GLY A 130 -0.65 9.57 -11.43
N ASP A 131 0.55 10.10 -11.63
CA ASP A 131 1.12 10.42 -12.93
C ASP A 131 2.65 10.26 -12.87
N PHE A 132 3.20 9.41 -13.75
CA PHE A 132 4.65 9.20 -13.86
C PHE A 132 5.40 10.43 -14.40
N ASN A 133 4.72 11.37 -15.05
CA ASN A 133 5.29 12.66 -15.43
C ASN A 133 5.01 13.77 -14.40
N GLY A 134 4.34 13.43 -13.29
CA GLY A 134 4.00 14.36 -12.22
C GLY A 134 5.13 14.56 -11.21
N THR A 135 4.78 15.16 -10.08
CA THR A 135 5.69 15.34 -8.94
C THR A 135 5.97 14.01 -8.23
N LEU A 136 6.92 14.01 -7.29
CA LEU A 136 7.36 12.81 -6.58
C LEU A 136 6.20 11.97 -6.02
N THR A 137 5.27 12.58 -5.30
CA THR A 137 4.13 11.89 -4.69
C THR A 137 3.20 11.28 -5.76
N SER A 138 3.02 11.98 -6.88
CA SER A 138 2.23 11.51 -8.02
C SER A 138 2.87 10.32 -8.73
N GLN A 139 4.20 10.32 -8.87
CA GLN A 139 4.96 9.21 -9.47
C GLN A 139 4.91 7.96 -8.59
N ILE A 140 5.02 8.12 -7.26
CA ILE A 140 4.86 7.01 -6.32
C ILE A 140 3.44 6.44 -6.44
N ALA A 141 2.40 7.29 -6.51
CA ALA A 141 1.01 6.82 -6.62
C ALA A 141 0.78 6.07 -7.94
N ALA A 142 1.37 6.54 -9.05
CA ALA A 142 1.34 5.85 -10.33
C ALA A 142 2.04 4.49 -10.28
N TYR A 143 3.17 4.39 -9.59
CA TYR A 143 3.88 3.11 -9.42
C TYR A 143 3.05 2.10 -8.62
N VAL A 144 2.45 2.53 -7.51
CA VAL A 144 1.55 1.67 -6.73
C VAL A 144 0.36 1.21 -7.58
N HIS A 145 -0.29 2.16 -8.25
CA HIS A 145 -1.49 1.92 -9.06
C HIS A 145 -1.24 1.00 -10.26
N ASP A 146 -0.20 1.25 -11.05
CA ASP A 146 0.02 0.57 -12.33
C ASP A 146 0.88 -0.70 -12.18
N ILE A 147 1.72 -0.77 -11.14
CA ILE A 147 2.73 -1.83 -11.01
C ILE A 147 2.43 -2.76 -9.83
N LEU A 148 2.08 -2.21 -8.65
CA LEU A 148 1.94 -3.03 -7.44
C LEU A 148 0.54 -3.60 -7.27
N PHE A 149 -0.52 -2.81 -7.45
CA PHE A 149 -1.90 -3.32 -7.35
C PHE A 149 -2.17 -4.50 -8.28
N PRO A 150 -1.73 -4.52 -9.55
CA PRO A 150 -1.93 -5.67 -10.43
C PRO A 150 -1.23 -6.96 -9.97
N LYS A 151 -0.26 -6.88 -9.05
CA LYS A 151 0.46 -8.04 -8.50
C LYS A 151 -0.20 -8.61 -7.24
N ALA A 152 -1.13 -7.90 -6.63
CA ALA A 152 -1.68 -8.20 -5.31
C ALA A 152 -3.13 -8.67 -5.37
N ASP A 153 -3.50 -9.57 -4.47
CA ASP A 153 -4.88 -9.99 -4.27
C ASP A 153 -5.60 -9.17 -3.19
N TYR A 154 -4.86 -8.83 -2.15
CA TYR A 154 -5.29 -8.06 -1.00
C TYR A 154 -4.40 -6.82 -0.86
N PHE A 155 -4.98 -5.73 -0.38
CA PHE A 155 -4.25 -4.51 -0.05
C PHE A 155 -4.62 -4.04 1.36
N LEU A 156 -3.61 -3.89 2.21
CA LEU A 156 -3.74 -3.37 3.57
C LEU A 156 -3.01 -2.02 3.61
N ASP A 157 -3.74 -0.95 3.91
CA ASP A 157 -3.17 0.37 4.10
C ASP A 157 -3.30 0.78 5.57
N LEU A 158 -2.15 0.83 6.26
CA LEU A 158 -2.08 1.04 7.70
C LEU A 158 -2.00 2.54 8.02
N HIS A 159 -3.14 3.13 8.41
CA HIS A 159 -3.25 4.53 8.83
C HIS A 159 -3.45 4.66 10.34
N SER A 160 -3.31 5.90 10.82
CA SER A 160 -3.63 6.36 12.18
C SER A 160 -4.10 7.82 12.15
N GLY A 161 -4.48 8.39 13.30
CA GLY A 161 -4.97 9.78 13.37
C GLY A 161 -3.91 10.86 13.08
N GLY A 162 -2.63 10.46 13.02
CA GLY A 162 -1.49 11.35 12.85
C GLY A 162 -1.38 12.40 13.97
N SER A 163 -0.74 13.52 13.67
CA SER A 163 -0.61 14.65 14.59
C SER A 163 -1.92 15.41 14.84
N SER A 164 -2.97 15.12 14.08
CA SER A 164 -4.20 15.92 14.02
C SER A 164 -5.38 15.32 14.77
N LEU A 165 -5.41 14.00 14.95
CA LEU A 165 -6.58 13.28 15.48
C LEU A 165 -6.16 12.20 16.49
N MET A 166 -7.02 11.95 17.47
CA MET A 166 -6.99 10.75 18.29
C MET A 166 -8.20 9.90 17.90
N ILE A 167 -7.94 8.68 17.40
CA ILE A 167 -8.98 7.79 16.88
C ILE A 167 -8.92 6.48 17.68
N LEU A 168 -10.08 5.89 17.96
CA LEU A 168 -10.12 4.57 18.57
C LEU A 168 -9.51 3.53 17.61
N PRO A 169 -8.68 2.59 18.10
CA PRO A 169 -8.13 1.53 17.26
C PRO A 169 -9.24 0.82 16.48
N SER A 170 -9.17 0.90 15.15
CA SER A 170 -10.22 0.38 14.29
C SER A 170 -9.68 -0.15 12.97
N ALA A 171 -10.43 -1.09 12.40
CA ALA A 171 -10.25 -1.53 11.03
C ALA A 171 -11.38 -0.95 10.16
N ILE A 172 -11.02 -0.52 8.96
CA ILE A 172 -11.89 0.26 8.09
C ILE A 172 -12.36 -0.59 6.92
N ILE A 173 -13.68 -0.65 6.74
CA ILE A 173 -14.33 -1.22 5.57
C ILE A 173 -14.48 -0.11 4.52
N GLU A 174 -13.76 -0.26 3.40
CA GLU A 174 -13.99 0.51 2.17
C GLU A 174 -15.15 -0.12 1.37
N PRO A 175 -16.23 0.63 1.05
CA PRO A 175 -17.28 0.19 0.15
C PRO A 175 -16.72 -0.20 -1.22
N SER A 176 -17.15 -1.36 -1.74
CA SER A 176 -16.67 -1.86 -3.03
C SER A 176 -17.69 -1.58 -4.13
N PRO A 177 -17.24 -1.28 -5.36
CA PRO A 177 -18.11 -1.11 -6.53
C PRO A 177 -18.99 -2.34 -6.82
N THR A 178 -18.59 -3.52 -6.35
CA THR A 178 -19.35 -4.76 -6.49
C THR A 178 -19.83 -5.31 -5.14
N ALA A 179 -21.03 -5.89 -5.11
CA ALA A 179 -21.56 -6.54 -3.91
C ALA A 179 -20.68 -7.72 -3.43
N GLN A 180 -20.03 -8.43 -4.37
CA GLN A 180 -19.12 -9.52 -4.02
C GLN A 180 -17.83 -9.00 -3.39
N GLY A 181 -17.21 -7.96 -3.97
CA GLY A 181 -16.04 -7.30 -3.38
C GLY A 181 -16.35 -6.73 -2.01
N HIS A 182 -17.54 -6.14 -1.82
CA HIS A 182 -17.92 -5.55 -0.54
C HIS A 182 -18.03 -6.61 0.57
N ARG A 183 -18.65 -7.76 0.28
CA ARG A 183 -18.68 -8.90 1.21
C ARG A 183 -17.28 -9.43 1.54
N LYS A 184 -16.35 -9.40 0.57
CA LYS A 184 -14.95 -9.80 0.79
C LYS A 184 -14.21 -8.78 1.67
N ASN A 185 -14.40 -7.47 1.44
CA ASN A 185 -13.82 -6.41 2.28
C ASN A 185 -14.33 -6.51 3.72
N ILE A 186 -15.63 -6.72 3.94
CA ILE A 186 -16.19 -6.97 5.29
C ILE A 186 -15.50 -8.16 5.95
N LYS A 187 -15.43 -9.31 5.26
CA LYS A 187 -14.81 -10.53 5.82
C LYS A 187 -13.32 -10.33 6.13
N ALA A 188 -12.59 -9.65 5.26
CA ALA A 188 -11.17 -9.37 5.43
C ALA A 188 -10.92 -8.40 6.59
N THR A 189 -11.73 -7.33 6.69
CA THR A 189 -11.64 -6.35 7.78
C THR A 189 -11.97 -6.98 9.13
N LEU A 190 -12.98 -7.85 9.21
CA LEU A 190 -13.26 -8.61 10.44
C LEU A 190 -12.11 -9.55 10.81
N ALA A 191 -11.41 -10.12 9.83
CA ALA A 191 -10.25 -10.98 10.06
C ALA A 191 -9.00 -10.21 10.53
N PHE A 192 -8.92 -8.90 10.24
CA PHE A 192 -7.85 -8.03 10.77
C PHE A 192 -7.88 -7.99 12.31
N GLY A 193 -9.06 -8.12 12.91
CA GLY A 193 -9.19 -8.34 14.36
C GLY A 193 -9.00 -7.10 15.24
N ALA A 194 -9.18 -5.89 14.67
CA ALA A 194 -9.24 -4.67 15.46
C ALA A 194 -10.45 -4.68 16.41
N PRO A 195 -10.38 -3.99 17.57
CA PRO A 195 -11.48 -3.98 18.55
C PRO A 195 -12.73 -3.26 18.04
N THR A 196 -12.56 -2.34 17.09
CA THR A 196 -13.66 -1.61 16.43
C THR A 196 -13.59 -1.80 14.92
N VAL A 197 -14.74 -1.90 14.26
CA VAL A 197 -14.82 -1.88 12.80
C VAL A 197 -15.72 -0.74 12.36
N VAL A 198 -15.25 0.09 11.44
CA VAL A 198 -15.96 1.25 10.91
C VAL A 198 -16.06 1.13 9.39
N MET A 199 -17.21 1.45 8.81
CA MET A 199 -17.33 1.58 7.37
C MET A 199 -17.26 3.05 6.98
N VAL A 200 -16.35 3.37 6.06
CA VAL A 200 -16.09 4.75 5.61
C VAL A 200 -16.18 4.79 4.09
N ASP A 201 -17.21 5.46 3.56
CA ASP A 201 -17.44 5.60 2.11
C ASP A 201 -16.70 6.79 1.49
N ASN A 202 -16.18 7.71 2.31
CA ASN A 202 -15.55 8.95 1.86
C ASN A 202 -16.35 9.74 0.81
N LEU A 203 -17.69 9.62 0.83
CA LEU A 203 -18.59 10.19 -0.17
C LEU A 203 -18.26 9.78 -1.61
N GLY A 204 -17.69 8.59 -1.81
CA GLY A 204 -17.27 8.08 -3.12
C GLY A 204 -15.96 8.67 -3.64
N GLU A 205 -15.10 9.25 -2.77
CA GLU A 205 -13.75 9.67 -3.17
C GLU A 205 -12.93 8.47 -3.65
N THR A 206 -12.48 8.52 -4.91
CA THR A 206 -11.79 7.41 -5.58
C THR A 206 -10.27 7.52 -5.55
N ARG A 207 -9.75 8.67 -5.10
CA ARG A 207 -8.31 8.99 -5.13
C ARG A 207 -7.57 8.62 -3.85
N THR A 208 -8.23 7.93 -2.92
CA THR A 208 -7.54 7.24 -1.82
C THR A 208 -6.91 5.95 -2.35
N SER A 209 -5.84 5.51 -1.70
CA SER A 209 -5.14 4.24 -1.99
C SER A 209 -6.12 3.05 -1.93
N THR A 210 -6.92 2.95 -0.86
CA THR A 210 -7.90 1.88 -0.65
C THR A 210 -9.01 1.90 -1.69
N ALA A 211 -9.62 3.06 -1.97
CA ALA A 211 -10.65 3.16 -2.99
C ALA A 211 -10.10 2.81 -4.37
N SER A 212 -8.90 3.32 -4.70
CA SER A 212 -8.25 3.06 -5.98
C SER A 212 -7.93 1.57 -6.18
N ALA A 213 -7.36 0.91 -5.16
CA ALA A 213 -7.13 -0.54 -5.17
C ALA A 213 -8.43 -1.34 -5.30
N ASN A 214 -9.48 -0.94 -4.57
CA ASN A 214 -10.78 -1.60 -4.58
C ASN A 214 -11.48 -1.47 -5.94
N HIS A 215 -11.31 -0.33 -6.63
CA HIS A 215 -11.76 -0.12 -8.00
C HIS A 215 -11.02 -1.01 -9.01
N GLN A 216 -9.78 -1.42 -8.73
CA GLN A 216 -9.07 -2.44 -9.50
C GLN A 216 -9.45 -3.89 -9.11
N GLY A 217 -10.36 -4.06 -8.14
CA GLY A 217 -10.86 -5.36 -7.70
C GLY A 217 -10.00 -6.05 -6.64
N LEU A 218 -9.10 -5.34 -5.97
CA LEU A 218 -8.40 -5.85 -4.78
C LEU A 218 -9.38 -5.90 -3.60
N ILE A 219 -9.15 -6.85 -2.70
CA ILE A 219 -9.82 -6.87 -1.40
C ILE A 219 -9.02 -5.98 -0.47
N VAL A 220 -9.66 -4.93 0.06
CA VAL A 220 -8.94 -3.89 0.80
C VAL A 220 -9.32 -3.87 2.27
N ILE A 221 -8.36 -3.47 3.11
CA ILE A 221 -8.52 -3.22 4.53
C ILE A 221 -7.77 -1.92 4.85
N GLY A 222 -8.46 -0.94 5.43
CA GLY A 222 -7.81 0.20 6.06
C GLY A 222 -7.71 -0.01 7.58
N SER A 223 -6.90 0.80 8.26
CA SER A 223 -6.90 0.86 9.72
C SER A 223 -6.81 2.30 10.23
N GLU A 224 -7.20 2.49 11.47
CA GLU A 224 -6.80 3.62 12.29
C GLU A 224 -6.19 3.01 13.55
N MET A 225 -4.86 3.09 13.70
CA MET A 225 -4.13 2.48 14.82
C MET A 225 -3.88 3.51 15.95
N ALA A 226 -3.43 3.03 17.11
CA ALA A 226 -3.06 3.85 18.27
C ALA A 226 -1.96 3.18 19.10
#